data_AF-A0AAD4QDH7-F1
#
_entry.id   AF-A0AAD4QDH7-F1
#
_cell.length_a   1.000
_cell.length_b   1.000
_cell.length_c   1.000
_cell.angle_alpha   90.00
_cell.angle_beta   90.00
_cell.angle_gamma   90.00
#
_symmetry.space_group_name_H-M   'P 1'
#
loop_
_entity.id
_entity.type
_entity.pdbx_description
1 polymer ?
#
loop_
_entity_poly.entity_id
_entity_poly.type
_entity_poly.pdbx_seq_one_letter_code
_entity_poly.pdbx_strand_id
1 'polypeptide(L)'
;VTFGPPFDDSDADIILRSGFTPVPAPGSTENRVVPTDFLVHKILLIKASSGFKSLLSSSSETLDQQNAQAGIKRDIEGNLPVLCLPEDRDTVHRILTAIYPVDIVYPQSFETMIKTFAAARKYGMPSVLARFRTYCSREAPVVTAESAFGAYAFASNEGLKEEALEAAQLTLSLPQTFDAYGSSLCNASGPALLALWKHRGMAMQAIKRGVDLCL
;
A
#
# COMPACT_ATOMS: atom_id res chain seq x y z
N VAL A 1 0.24 -21.44 7.30
CA VAL A 1 0.78 -21.53 5.93
C VAL A 1 2.28 -21.36 6.06
N THR A 2 3.06 -22.30 5.57
CA THR A 2 4.52 -22.19 5.46
C THR A 2 4.83 -21.65 4.07
N PHE A 3 5.63 -20.59 3.98
CA PHE A 3 6.02 -20.00 2.69
C PHE A 3 7.22 -20.73 2.07
N GLY A 4 7.93 -21.53 2.86
CA GLY A 4 9.19 -22.16 2.49
C GLY A 4 10.33 -21.14 2.41
N PRO A 5 11.55 -21.62 2.14
CA PRO A 5 12.69 -20.76 1.82
C PRO A 5 12.34 -19.71 0.76
N PRO A 6 12.72 -18.42 0.95
CA PRO A 6 13.61 -17.90 1.98
C PRO A 6 12.88 -17.36 3.24
N PHE A 7 11.57 -17.58 3.36
CA PHE A 7 10.73 -16.98 4.40
C PHE A 7 10.49 -17.89 5.61
N ASP A 8 11.06 -19.10 5.58
CA ASP A 8 11.10 -20.09 6.66
C ASP A 8 12.53 -20.65 6.84
N ASP A 9 13.55 -19.89 6.42
CA ASP A 9 14.96 -20.32 6.44
C ASP A 9 15.52 -20.41 7.87
N SER A 10 16.39 -21.40 8.11
CA SER A 10 16.98 -21.64 9.43
C SER A 10 18.02 -20.59 9.85
N ASP A 11 18.61 -19.85 8.91
CA ASP A 11 19.59 -18.79 9.13
C ASP A 11 18.97 -17.39 9.22
N ALA A 12 17.64 -17.29 9.23
CA ALA A 12 16.94 -16.04 9.48
C ALA A 12 17.31 -15.45 10.86
N ASP A 13 17.49 -14.13 10.90
CA ASP A 13 17.96 -13.38 12.08
C ASP A 13 16.90 -12.41 12.64
N ILE A 14 15.68 -12.43 12.06
CA ILE A 14 14.50 -11.69 12.52
C ILE A 14 13.20 -12.33 12.02
N ILE A 15 12.13 -12.18 12.79
CA ILE A 15 10.76 -12.50 12.38
C ILE A 15 10.02 -11.19 12.06
N LEU A 16 9.42 -11.09 10.86
CA LEU A 16 8.40 -10.07 10.58
C LEU A 16 7.03 -10.68 10.78
N ARG A 17 6.21 -10.06 11.64
CA ARG A 17 4.85 -10.52 11.93
C ARG A 17 3.83 -9.58 11.30
N SER A 18 3.07 -10.07 10.31
CA SER A 18 2.03 -9.29 9.63
C SER A 18 0.74 -9.21 10.46
N GLY A 19 -0.11 -8.22 10.16
CA GLY A 19 -1.48 -8.12 10.64
C GLY A 19 -1.60 -7.74 12.11
N PHE A 20 -0.60 -7.06 12.66
CA PHE A 20 -0.61 -6.62 14.06
C PHE A 20 -1.49 -5.38 14.24
N THR A 21 -2.61 -5.55 14.94
CA THR A 21 -3.47 -4.43 15.36
C THR A 21 -3.30 -4.16 16.86
N PRO A 22 -2.83 -2.97 17.29
CA PRO A 22 -2.57 -2.68 18.70
C PRO A 22 -3.84 -2.59 19.56
N VAL A 23 -5.03 -2.48 18.96
CA VAL A 23 -6.32 -2.37 19.66
C VAL A 23 -7.32 -3.32 19.00
N PRO A 24 -7.95 -4.26 19.74
CA PRO A 24 -9.12 -4.96 19.24
C PRO A 24 -10.25 -3.93 19.07
N ALA A 25 -10.82 -3.79 17.87
CA ALA A 25 -11.93 -2.88 17.67
C ALA A 25 -13.09 -3.27 18.63
N PRO A 26 -13.60 -2.33 19.44
CA PRO A 26 -14.69 -2.64 20.37
C PRO A 26 -15.92 -3.03 19.56
N GLY A 27 -16.35 -4.30 19.72
CA GLY A 27 -17.54 -4.84 19.05
C GLY A 27 -17.31 -5.61 17.75
N SER A 28 -16.07 -5.85 17.31
CA SER A 28 -15.83 -6.68 16.11
C SER A 28 -15.81 -8.18 16.44
N THR A 29 -16.88 -8.89 16.11
CA THR A 29 -16.93 -10.36 16.02
C THR A 29 -16.50 -10.89 14.65
N GLU A 30 -15.80 -10.10 13.83
CA GLU A 30 -15.47 -10.46 12.44
C GLU A 30 -13.97 -10.59 12.22
N ASN A 31 -13.57 -11.78 11.74
CA ASN A 31 -12.25 -12.19 11.26
C ASN A 31 -11.06 -11.67 12.06
N ARG A 32 -10.68 -12.44 13.09
CA ARG A 32 -9.36 -12.35 13.72
C ARG A 32 -8.30 -12.52 12.62
N VAL A 33 -7.71 -11.42 12.16
CA VAL A 33 -6.57 -11.45 11.23
C VAL A 33 -5.52 -12.34 11.88
N VAL A 34 -5.26 -13.49 11.26
CA VAL A 34 -4.28 -14.43 11.80
C VAL A 34 -2.91 -13.83 11.52
N PRO A 35 -2.15 -13.43 12.57
CA PRO A 35 -0.82 -12.93 12.35
C PRO A 35 0.00 -14.00 11.65
N THR A 36 0.81 -13.58 10.69
CA THR A 36 1.65 -14.49 9.90
C THR A 36 3.09 -14.06 10.05
N ASP A 37 3.93 -15.04 10.37
CA ASP A 37 5.35 -14.82 10.61
C ASP A 37 6.14 -15.14 9.35
N PHE A 38 7.10 -14.27 9.05
CA PHE A 38 8.07 -14.42 7.99
C PHE A 38 9.45 -14.40 8.64
N LEU A 39 10.16 -15.52 8.57
CA LEU A 39 11.55 -15.62 8.99
C LEU A 39 12.41 -15.02 7.88
N VAL A 40 13.09 -13.92 8.18
CA VAL A 40 13.82 -13.15 7.17
C VAL A 40 15.18 -12.67 7.68
N HIS A 41 15.95 -12.09 6.76
CA HIS A 41 17.28 -11.58 6.97
C HIS A 41 17.29 -10.05 7.07
N LYS A 42 17.73 -9.51 8.21
CA LYS A 42 17.86 -8.06 8.47
C LYS A 42 18.67 -7.35 7.41
N ILE A 43 19.73 -7.99 6.90
CA ILE A 43 20.61 -7.36 5.91
C ILE A 43 19.83 -6.99 4.63
N LEU A 44 18.92 -7.86 4.16
CA LEU A 44 18.13 -7.59 2.97
C LEU A 44 17.11 -6.46 3.22
N LEU A 45 16.46 -6.47 4.38
CA LEU A 45 15.56 -5.39 4.80
C LEU A 45 16.29 -4.04 4.85
N ILE A 46 17.43 -3.98 5.55
CA ILE A 46 18.22 -2.75 5.76
C ILE A 46 18.76 -2.19 4.43
N LYS A 47 19.13 -3.06 3.49
CA LYS A 47 19.64 -2.64 2.16
C LYS A 47 18.52 -2.15 1.25
N ALA A 48 17.33 -2.72 1.35
CA ALA A 48 16.19 -2.36 0.50
C ALA A 48 15.33 -1.21 1.04
N SER A 49 15.44 -0.90 2.34
CA SER A 49 14.50 -0.03 3.05
C SER A 49 15.19 0.84 4.10
N SER A 50 15.10 2.16 3.90
CA SER A 50 15.53 3.13 4.93
C SER A 50 14.64 3.09 6.16
N GLY A 51 13.35 2.79 5.99
CA GLY A 51 12.39 2.61 7.09
C GLY A 51 12.77 1.44 7.99
N PHE A 52 12.95 0.24 7.42
CA PHE A 52 13.40 -0.93 8.19
C PHE A 52 14.79 -0.70 8.79
N LYS A 53 15.71 -0.04 8.08
CA LYS A 53 17.00 0.33 8.67
C LYS A 53 16.82 1.16 9.95
N SER A 54 15.98 2.19 9.91
CA SER A 54 15.69 3.01 11.09
C SER A 54 15.01 2.19 12.20
N LEU A 55 13.99 1.39 11.87
CA LEU A 55 13.24 0.56 12.82
C LEU A 55 14.13 -0.49 13.52
N LEU A 56 15.10 -1.05 12.81
CA LEU A 56 16.00 -2.08 13.32
C LEU A 56 17.21 -1.52 14.07
N SER A 57 17.64 -0.29 13.77
CA SER A 57 18.75 0.37 14.48
C SER A 57 18.33 1.11 15.75
N SER A 58 17.04 1.38 15.94
CA SER A 58 16.56 2.23 17.04
C SER A 58 16.25 1.40 18.28
N SER A 59 16.99 1.58 19.37
CA SER A 59 16.76 0.94 20.69
C SER A 59 16.28 1.93 21.77
N SER A 60 15.66 3.05 21.37
CA SER A 60 15.26 4.12 22.30
C SER A 60 13.76 4.11 22.61
N GLU A 61 13.42 4.19 23.91
CA GLU A 61 12.05 4.18 24.46
C GLU A 61 11.10 5.23 23.86
N THR A 62 11.62 6.38 23.41
CA THR A 62 10.81 7.48 22.84
C THR A 62 10.29 7.16 21.44
N LEU A 63 11.06 6.42 20.64
CA LEU A 63 10.65 5.99 19.30
C LEU A 63 9.68 4.81 19.35
N ASP A 64 9.71 4.01 20.42
CA ASP A 64 8.78 2.89 20.59
C ASP A 64 7.34 3.35 20.81
N GLN A 65 7.15 4.51 21.44
CA GLN A 65 5.83 5.14 21.56
C GLN A 65 5.29 5.63 20.21
N GLN A 66 6.14 6.20 19.35
CA GLN A 66 5.76 6.62 18.00
C GLN A 66 5.50 5.40 17.09
N ASN A 67 6.33 4.37 17.19
CA ASN A 67 6.14 3.11 16.46
C ASN A 67 4.85 2.40 16.87
N ALA A 68 4.51 2.39 18.16
CA ALA A 68 3.26 1.84 18.66
C ALA A 68 2.03 2.54 18.06
N GLN A 69 2.08 3.88 17.92
CA GLN A 69 1.03 4.65 17.22
C GLN A 69 0.94 4.31 15.73
N ALA A 70 2.06 3.95 15.10
CA ALA A 70 2.12 3.46 13.72
C ALA A 70 1.80 1.96 13.57
N GLY A 71 1.36 1.30 14.65
CA GLY A 71 1.02 -0.13 14.68
C GLY A 71 2.23 -1.06 14.64
N ILE A 72 3.44 -0.56 14.92
CA ILE A 72 4.67 -1.34 14.92
C ILE A 72 5.05 -1.68 16.37
N LYS A 73 5.21 -2.98 16.66
CA LYS A 73 5.63 -3.48 17.98
C LYS A 73 6.89 -4.34 17.83
N ARG A 74 7.82 -4.24 18.80
CA ARG A 74 8.91 -5.21 18.93
C ARG A 74 8.55 -6.28 19.96
N ASP A 75 8.89 -7.52 19.64
CA ASP A 75 8.72 -8.67 20.53
C ASP A 75 9.95 -9.59 20.43
N ILE A 76 9.96 -10.66 21.20
CA ILE A 76 10.97 -11.72 21.11
C ILE A 76 10.25 -13.07 21.07
N GLU A 77 10.61 -13.91 20.11
CA GLU A 77 10.09 -15.27 20.01
C GLU A 77 11.25 -16.27 19.92
N GLY A 78 11.37 -17.10 20.95
CA GLY A 78 12.56 -17.92 21.17
C GLY A 78 13.79 -17.02 21.34
N ASN A 79 14.73 -17.10 20.39
CA ASN A 79 15.95 -16.30 20.37
C ASN A 79 15.96 -15.23 19.25
N LEU A 80 14.86 -15.10 18.49
CA LEU A 80 14.78 -14.15 17.38
C LEU A 80 13.99 -12.90 17.78
N PRO A 81 14.46 -11.70 17.39
CA PRO A 81 13.65 -10.51 17.50
C PRO A 81 12.46 -10.60 16.55
N VAL A 82 11.31 -10.10 17.00
CA VAL A 82 10.08 -10.02 16.21
C VAL A 82 9.77 -8.54 15.97
N LEU A 83 9.49 -8.19 14.71
CA LEU A 83 8.99 -6.89 14.32
C LEU A 83 7.56 -7.06 13.79
N CYS A 84 6.59 -6.64 14.59
CA CYS A 84 5.17 -6.65 14.25
C CYS A 84 4.83 -5.48 13.34
N LEU A 85 4.13 -5.75 12.25
CA LEU A 85 3.72 -4.80 11.22
C LEU A 85 2.20 -4.78 11.12
N PRO A 86 1.57 -3.61 10.90
CA PRO A 86 0.11 -3.53 10.75
C PRO A 86 -0.40 -4.03 9.39
N GLU A 87 0.48 -4.12 8.39
CA GLU A 87 0.10 -4.59 7.05
C GLU A 87 -0.28 -6.07 7.08
N ASP A 88 -1.25 -6.45 6.25
CA ASP A 88 -1.69 -7.83 6.14
C ASP A 88 -0.62 -8.75 5.51
N ARG A 89 -0.85 -10.05 5.65
CA ARG A 89 0.04 -11.11 5.16
C ARG A 89 0.43 -10.93 3.70
N ASP A 90 -0.53 -10.65 2.82
CA ASP A 90 -0.27 -10.61 1.39
C ASP A 90 0.53 -9.36 1.04
N THR A 91 0.24 -8.23 1.68
CA THR A 91 1.01 -6.99 1.52
C THR A 91 2.48 -7.20 1.94
N VAL A 92 2.74 -7.80 3.11
CA VAL A 92 4.11 -8.09 3.58
C VAL A 92 4.82 -9.06 2.63
N HIS A 93 4.15 -10.13 2.21
CA HIS A 93 4.73 -11.12 1.30
C HIS A 93 5.14 -10.50 -0.05
N ARG A 94 4.34 -9.59 -0.62
CA ARG A 94 4.65 -8.89 -1.87
C ARG A 94 5.92 -8.03 -1.75
N ILE A 95 6.03 -7.21 -0.71
CA ILE A 95 7.23 -6.36 -0.54
C ILE A 95 8.48 -7.20 -0.25
N LEU A 96 8.33 -8.35 0.43
CA LEU A 96 9.42 -9.29 0.68
C LEU A 96 9.91 -9.97 -0.60
N THR A 97 9.01 -10.53 -1.40
CA THR A 97 9.39 -11.16 -2.69
C THR A 97 10.06 -10.17 -3.65
N ALA A 98 9.76 -8.88 -3.54
CA ALA A 98 10.42 -7.85 -4.34
C ALA A 98 11.88 -7.56 -3.95
N ILE A 99 12.31 -7.91 -2.73
CA ILE A 99 13.67 -7.65 -2.21
C ILE A 99 14.53 -8.91 -2.06
N TYR A 100 13.92 -10.09 -2.20
CA TYR A 100 14.60 -11.38 -2.24
C TYR A 100 14.84 -11.85 -3.68
N PRO A 101 15.85 -12.71 -3.92
CA PRO A 101 16.10 -13.33 -5.22
C PRO A 101 15.11 -14.48 -5.49
N VAL A 102 13.81 -14.17 -5.47
CA VAL A 102 12.71 -15.09 -5.74
C VAL A 102 11.73 -14.49 -6.73
N ASP A 103 10.78 -15.29 -7.22
CA ASP A 103 9.71 -14.80 -8.06
C ASP A 103 8.85 -13.77 -7.31
N ILE A 104 8.64 -12.64 -7.98
CA ILE A 104 7.96 -11.50 -7.39
C ILE A 104 6.46 -11.72 -7.46
N VAL A 105 5.79 -11.55 -6.33
CA VAL A 105 4.34 -11.65 -6.26
C VAL A 105 3.73 -10.28 -6.56
N TYR A 106 3.28 -10.06 -7.79
CA TYR A 106 2.75 -8.77 -8.25
C TYR A 106 1.29 -8.54 -7.87
N PRO A 107 0.90 -7.30 -7.48
CA PRO A 107 -0.50 -6.95 -7.22
C PRO A 107 -1.42 -7.37 -8.37
N GLN A 108 -2.54 -7.99 -8.04
CA GLN A 108 -3.51 -8.52 -9.02
C GLN A 108 -4.81 -7.73 -9.06
N SER A 109 -5.03 -6.87 -8.06
CA SER A 109 -6.19 -6.01 -7.95
C SER A 109 -5.79 -4.64 -7.44
N PHE A 110 -6.64 -3.65 -7.70
CA PHE A 110 -6.31 -2.26 -7.40
C PHE A 110 -6.11 -2.05 -5.90
N GLU A 111 -6.95 -2.68 -5.11
CA GLU A 111 -6.83 -2.68 -3.65
C GLU A 111 -5.48 -3.25 -3.19
N THR A 112 -5.06 -4.39 -3.76
CA THR A 112 -3.75 -4.98 -3.42
C THR A 112 -2.59 -4.10 -3.88
N MET A 113 -2.74 -3.37 -4.98
CA MET A 113 -1.73 -2.41 -5.44
C MET A 113 -1.57 -1.29 -4.42
N ILE A 114 -2.67 -0.63 -4.02
CA ILE A 114 -2.61 0.50 -3.09
C ILE A 114 -2.03 0.09 -1.75
N LYS A 115 -2.48 -1.04 -1.18
CA LYS A 115 -1.89 -1.56 0.07
C LYS A 115 -0.39 -1.79 -0.05
N THR A 116 0.04 -2.39 -1.16
CA THR A 116 1.47 -2.65 -1.43
C THR A 116 2.26 -1.34 -1.62
N PHE A 117 1.71 -0.36 -2.33
CA PHE A 117 2.39 0.91 -2.61
C PHE A 117 2.49 1.76 -1.35
N ALA A 118 1.42 1.82 -0.56
CA ALA A 118 1.39 2.49 0.73
C ALA A 118 2.45 1.89 1.68
N ALA A 119 2.52 0.55 1.77
CA ALA A 119 3.54 -0.14 2.56
C ALA A 119 4.96 0.12 2.05
N ALA A 120 5.22 -0.04 0.75
CA ALA A 120 6.53 0.22 0.16
C ALA A 120 6.99 1.67 0.41
N ARG A 121 6.07 2.65 0.33
CA ARG A 121 6.38 4.04 0.65
C ARG A 121 6.62 4.25 2.14
N LYS A 122 5.77 3.67 3.02
CA LYS A 122 5.91 3.74 4.48
C LYS A 122 7.28 3.25 4.93
N TYR A 123 7.75 2.15 4.36
CA TYR A 123 9.06 1.58 4.67
C TYR A 123 10.19 2.20 3.82
N GLY A 124 9.94 3.23 3.01
CA GLY A 124 11.00 3.89 2.25
C GLY A 124 11.72 2.96 1.27
N MET A 125 10.95 2.23 0.45
CA MET A 125 11.40 1.25 -0.54
C MET A 125 11.19 1.76 -1.99
N PRO A 126 11.91 2.80 -2.45
CA PRO A 126 11.66 3.41 -3.76
C PRO A 126 11.87 2.44 -4.93
N SER A 127 12.86 1.53 -4.85
CA SER A 127 13.12 0.54 -5.89
C SER A 127 11.99 -0.48 -6.03
N VAL A 128 11.39 -0.89 -4.90
CA VAL A 128 10.22 -1.80 -4.88
C VAL A 128 9.01 -1.10 -5.50
N LEU A 129 8.77 0.15 -5.11
CA LEU A 129 7.67 0.97 -5.65
C LEU A 129 7.81 1.17 -7.16
N ALA A 130 8.99 1.54 -7.65
CA ALA A 130 9.26 1.71 -9.07
C ALA A 130 9.03 0.41 -9.86
N ARG A 131 9.44 -0.74 -9.31
CA ARG A 131 9.25 -2.05 -9.93
C ARG A 131 7.77 -2.40 -10.06
N PHE A 132 6.99 -2.23 -8.99
CA PHE A 132 5.56 -2.51 -9.05
C PHE A 132 4.79 -1.55 -9.96
N ARG A 133 5.13 -0.26 -9.96
CA ARG A 133 4.56 0.73 -10.90
C ARG A 133 4.79 0.33 -12.34
N THR A 134 6.02 -0.08 -12.67
CA THR A 134 6.37 -0.52 -14.03
C THR A 134 5.55 -1.74 -14.46
N TYR A 135 5.36 -2.71 -13.57
CA TYR A 135 4.52 -3.87 -13.87
C TYR A 135 3.05 -3.49 -14.06
N CYS A 136 2.51 -2.68 -13.14
CA CYS A 136 1.10 -2.28 -13.18
C CYS A 136 0.77 -1.39 -14.38
N SER A 137 1.72 -0.60 -14.89
CA SER A 137 1.47 0.25 -16.06
C SER A 137 1.63 -0.48 -17.38
N ARG A 138 2.50 -1.50 -17.47
CA ARG A 138 2.86 -2.16 -18.73
C ARG A 138 2.22 -3.53 -18.91
N GLU A 139 2.19 -4.33 -17.87
CA GLU A 139 1.86 -5.75 -17.95
C GLU A 139 0.44 -6.05 -17.45
N ALA A 140 -0.01 -5.32 -16.42
CA ALA A 140 -1.34 -5.53 -15.83
C ALA A 140 -1.95 -4.21 -15.34
N PRO A 141 -2.59 -3.43 -16.23
CA PRO A 141 -3.32 -2.21 -15.86
C PRO A 141 -4.40 -2.53 -14.85
N VAL A 142 -4.15 -2.15 -13.59
CA VAL A 142 -5.03 -2.53 -12.48
C VAL A 142 -6.19 -1.52 -12.32
N VAL A 143 -6.05 -0.32 -12.87
CA VAL A 143 -7.11 0.70 -12.90
C VAL A 143 -7.88 0.55 -14.20
N THR A 144 -9.17 0.30 -14.09
CA THR A 144 -10.12 0.26 -15.21
C THR A 144 -11.07 1.44 -15.11
N ALA A 145 -11.84 1.73 -16.15
CA ALA A 145 -12.88 2.76 -16.08
C ALA A 145 -13.88 2.48 -14.93
N GLU A 146 -14.24 1.21 -14.73
CA GLU A 146 -15.17 0.79 -13.67
C GLU A 146 -14.59 0.97 -12.25
N SER A 147 -13.28 0.76 -12.09
CA SER A 147 -12.61 0.91 -10.79
C SER A 147 -12.03 2.31 -10.56
N ALA A 148 -12.05 3.20 -11.56
CA ALA A 148 -11.34 4.48 -11.55
C ALA A 148 -11.69 5.39 -10.36
N PHE A 149 -12.98 5.49 -10.00
CA PHE A 149 -13.37 6.36 -8.88
C PHE A 149 -12.92 5.79 -7.53
N GLY A 150 -13.16 4.50 -7.29
CA GLY A 150 -12.63 3.83 -6.11
C GLY A 150 -11.11 3.96 -6.06
N ALA A 151 -10.47 3.82 -7.22
CA ALA A 151 -9.04 3.95 -7.35
C ALA A 151 -8.51 5.32 -6.95
N TYR A 152 -9.18 6.35 -7.43
CA TYR A 152 -8.90 7.73 -7.05
C TYR A 152 -9.05 7.95 -5.54
N ALA A 153 -10.15 7.48 -4.95
CA ALA A 153 -10.45 7.67 -3.53
C ALA A 153 -9.35 7.05 -2.64
N PHE A 154 -9.00 5.80 -2.90
CA PHE A 154 -7.95 5.08 -2.17
C PHE A 154 -6.57 5.72 -2.36
N ALA A 155 -6.16 5.98 -3.61
CA ALA A 155 -4.86 6.60 -3.89
C ALA A 155 -4.73 7.99 -3.26
N SER A 156 -5.80 8.78 -3.27
CA SER A 156 -5.81 10.12 -2.67
C SER A 156 -5.66 10.08 -1.16
N ASN A 157 -6.37 9.18 -0.48
CA ASN A 157 -6.27 9.02 0.97
C ASN A 157 -4.88 8.52 1.38
N GLU A 158 -4.32 7.61 0.59
CA GLU A 158 -2.95 7.15 0.78
C GLU A 158 -1.93 8.15 0.25
N GLY A 159 -2.28 9.34 -0.25
CA GLY A 159 -1.31 10.34 -0.75
C GLY A 159 -0.45 9.86 -1.93
N LEU A 160 -0.90 8.85 -2.68
CA LEU A 160 -0.28 8.31 -3.88
C LEU A 160 -0.68 9.18 -5.07
N LYS A 161 0.00 10.33 -5.23
CA LYS A 161 -0.43 11.43 -6.13
C LYS A 161 -0.47 11.05 -7.60
N GLU A 162 0.49 10.24 -8.06
CA GLU A 162 0.59 9.83 -9.46
C GLU A 162 -0.56 8.90 -9.81
N GLU A 163 -0.79 7.89 -8.97
CA GLU A 163 -1.87 6.92 -9.10
C GLU A 163 -3.26 7.57 -8.98
N ALA A 164 -3.39 8.54 -8.06
CA ALA A 164 -4.60 9.34 -7.94
C ALA A 164 -4.85 10.16 -9.20
N LEU A 165 -3.82 10.75 -9.82
CA LEU A 165 -4.00 11.52 -11.05
C LEU A 165 -4.41 10.62 -12.23
N GLU A 166 -3.76 9.47 -12.41
CA GLU A 166 -4.11 8.49 -13.45
C GLU A 166 -5.56 8.01 -13.29
N ALA A 167 -5.97 7.65 -12.06
CA ALA A 167 -7.34 7.26 -11.77
C ALA A 167 -8.32 8.42 -12.01
N ALA A 168 -7.98 9.65 -11.61
CA ALA A 168 -8.81 10.84 -11.82
C ALA A 168 -9.09 11.09 -13.31
N GLN A 169 -8.08 10.90 -14.17
CA GLN A 169 -8.25 11.05 -15.62
C GLN A 169 -9.26 10.04 -16.18
N LEU A 170 -9.19 8.78 -15.73
CA LEU A 170 -10.15 7.76 -16.13
C LEU A 170 -11.57 8.05 -15.64
N THR A 171 -11.73 8.79 -14.54
CA THR A 171 -13.07 9.21 -14.11
C THR A 171 -13.74 10.22 -15.05
N LEU A 172 -13.01 10.85 -15.98
CA LEU A 172 -13.60 11.83 -16.92
C LEU A 172 -14.63 11.19 -17.87
N SER A 173 -14.51 9.88 -18.12
CA SER A 173 -15.49 9.12 -18.91
C SER A 173 -16.71 8.66 -18.11
N LEU A 174 -16.69 8.81 -16.78
CA LEU A 174 -17.76 8.34 -15.90
C LEU A 174 -18.82 9.42 -15.63
N PRO A 175 -20.12 9.06 -15.55
CA PRO A 175 -21.17 9.96 -15.11
C PRO A 175 -20.91 10.51 -13.69
N GLN A 176 -21.22 11.79 -13.47
CA GLN A 176 -21.11 12.42 -12.14
C GLN A 176 -22.36 12.17 -11.29
N THR A 177 -22.65 10.91 -11.00
CA THR A 177 -23.81 10.54 -10.20
C THR A 177 -23.38 9.75 -8.96
N PHE A 178 -24.17 9.84 -7.90
CA PHE A 178 -23.99 9.03 -6.70
C PHE A 178 -24.01 7.53 -7.04
N ASP A 179 -24.90 7.12 -7.95
CA ASP A 179 -25.01 5.74 -8.42
C ASP A 179 -23.75 5.26 -9.14
N ALA A 180 -23.13 6.10 -9.97
CA ALA A 180 -21.89 5.76 -10.67
C ALA A 180 -20.68 5.61 -9.74
N TYR A 181 -20.67 6.28 -8.58
CA TYR A 181 -19.60 6.13 -7.59
C TYR A 181 -19.88 5.01 -6.58
N GLY A 182 -21.16 4.71 -6.35
CA GLY A 182 -21.61 3.65 -5.47
C GLY A 182 -20.99 3.71 -4.08
N SER A 183 -20.65 2.55 -3.53
CA SER A 183 -20.05 2.41 -2.20
C SER A 183 -18.66 3.04 -2.08
N SER A 184 -17.94 3.22 -3.19
CA SER A 184 -16.62 3.84 -3.18
C SER A 184 -16.66 5.30 -2.75
N LEU A 185 -17.82 5.96 -2.83
CA LEU A 185 -18.00 7.34 -2.38
C LEU A 185 -17.69 7.51 -0.89
N CYS A 186 -18.05 6.52 -0.07
CA CYS A 186 -17.79 6.51 1.36
C CYS A 186 -16.28 6.45 1.69
N ASN A 187 -15.47 5.97 0.75
CA ASN A 187 -14.04 5.87 0.91
C ASN A 187 -13.33 7.19 0.53
N ALA A 188 -13.98 8.10 -0.19
CA ALA A 188 -13.34 9.35 -0.61
C ALA A 188 -13.43 10.40 0.50
N SER A 189 -12.28 10.97 0.89
CA SER A 189 -12.29 12.13 1.80
C SER A 189 -12.88 13.37 1.11
N GLY A 190 -13.50 14.27 1.89
CA GLY A 190 -14.03 15.54 1.36
C GLY A 190 -13.03 16.36 0.54
N PRO A 191 -11.76 16.52 0.99
CA PRO A 191 -10.73 17.15 0.19
C PRO A 191 -10.42 16.43 -1.13
N ALA A 192 -10.44 15.09 -1.16
CA ALA A 192 -10.26 14.33 -2.38
C ALA A 192 -11.42 14.57 -3.36
N LEU A 193 -12.67 14.54 -2.89
CA LEU A 193 -13.83 14.84 -3.73
C LEU A 193 -13.76 16.25 -4.34
N LEU A 194 -13.37 17.25 -3.53
CA LEU A 194 -13.18 18.62 -4.00
C LEU A 194 -12.06 18.70 -5.05
N ALA A 195 -10.94 18.01 -4.84
CA ALA A 195 -9.83 17.98 -5.78
C ALA A 195 -10.23 17.33 -7.11
N LEU A 196 -10.99 16.23 -7.08
CA LEU A 196 -11.52 15.58 -8.27
C LEU A 196 -12.48 16.49 -9.04
N TRP A 197 -13.39 17.17 -8.33
CA TRP A 197 -14.35 18.09 -8.94
C TRP A 197 -13.63 19.25 -9.67
N LYS A 198 -12.61 19.84 -9.02
CA LYS A 198 -11.75 20.86 -9.65
C LYS A 198 -11.01 20.31 -10.87
N HIS A 199 -10.43 19.12 -10.76
CA HIS A 199 -9.72 18.47 -11.85
C HIS A 199 -10.61 18.32 -13.10
N ARG A 200 -11.84 17.82 -12.91
CA ARG A 200 -12.81 17.70 -14.00
C ARG A 200 -13.18 19.04 -14.62
N GLY A 201 -13.44 20.06 -13.80
CA GLY A 201 -13.74 21.41 -14.29
C GLY A 201 -12.62 21.98 -15.17
N MET A 202 -11.37 21.80 -14.76
CA MET A 202 -10.20 22.19 -15.56
C MET A 202 -10.08 21.39 -16.86
N ALA A 203 -10.29 20.07 -16.80
CA ALA A 203 -10.24 19.20 -17.98
C ALA A 203 -11.30 19.59 -19.02
N MET A 204 -12.55 19.84 -18.59
CA MET A 204 -13.63 20.28 -19.48
C MET A 204 -13.33 21.63 -20.14
N GLN A 205 -12.76 22.59 -19.40
CA GLN A 205 -12.35 23.88 -19.96
C GLN A 205 -11.21 23.72 -20.99
N ALA A 206 -10.24 22.85 -20.72
CA ALA A 206 -9.14 22.57 -21.63
C ALA A 206 -9.64 21.94 -22.93
N ILE A 207 -10.57 20.97 -22.84
CA ILE A 207 -11.20 20.35 -24.02
C ILE A 207 -11.95 21.39 -24.84
N LYS A 208 -12.77 22.23 -24.20
CA LYS A 208 -13.52 23.29 -24.89
C LYS A 208 -12.58 24.24 -25.65
N ARG A 209 -11.53 24.72 -25.00
CA ARG A 209 -10.52 25.59 -25.64
C ARG A 209 -9.82 24.90 -26.81
N GLY A 210 -9.51 23.62 -26.68
CA GLY A 210 -8.91 22.84 -27.77
C GLY A 210 -9.83 22.76 -28.99
N VAL A 211 -11.12 22.49 -28.78
CA VAL A 211 -12.12 22.46 -29.86
C VAL A 211 -12.27 23.84 -30.51
N ASP A 212 -12.36 24.90 -29.71
CA ASP A 212 -12.50 26.28 -30.19
C ASP A 212 -11.28 26.76 -31.01
N LEU A 213 -10.09 26.18 -30.81
CA LEU A 213 -8.88 26.48 -31.58
C LEU A 213 -8.74 25.65 -32.87
N CYS A 214 -9.52 24.58 -33.01
CA CYS A 214 -9.50 23.69 -34.17
C CYS A 214 -10.64 23.95 -35.18
N LEU A 215 -11.59 24.83 -34.84
CA LEU A 215 -12.68 25.29 -35.71
C LEU A 215 -12.37 26.68 -36.27
#